data_AF-X0SVH8-F1
#
_entry.id   AF-X0SVH8-F1
#
_cell.length_a   1.000
_cell.length_b   1.000
_cell.length_c   1.000
_cell.angle_alpha   90.00
_cell.angle_beta   90.00
_cell.angle_gamma   90.00
#
_symmetry.space_group_name_H-M   'P 1'
#
loop_
_entity.id
_entity.type
_entity.pdbx_description
1 polymer ?
#
loop_
_entity_poly.entity_id
_entity_poly.type
_entity_poly.pdbx_seq_one_letter_code
_entity_poly.pdbx_strand_id
1 'polypeptide(L)' 'MVGGEQRVKVVLASASAVRRRLLEAAGLAIDVVPANVDEVSIREALLADDNAID' A
#
# COMPACT_ATOMS: atom_id res chain seq x y z
N MET A 1 13.36 27.29 -18.99
CA MET A 1 12.42 26.16 -18.88
C MET A 1 12.75 25.43 -17.58
N VAL A 2 12.18 25.88 -16.47
CA VAL A 2 12.37 25.22 -15.16
C VAL A 2 11.42 24.04 -15.16
N GLY A 3 11.97 22.81 -15.07
CA GLY A 3 11.17 21.60 -14.91
C GLY A 3 10.32 21.74 -13.65
N GLY A 4 9.00 21.67 -13.81
CA GLY A 4 8.08 21.80 -12.68
C GLY A 4 8.32 20.68 -11.69
N GLU A 5 8.61 21.03 -10.44
CA GLU A 5 8.70 20.08 -9.34
C GLU A 5 7.33 19.42 -9.17
N GLN A 6 7.18 18.19 -9.67
CA GLN A 6 5.96 17.43 -9.48
C GLN A 6 5.84 17.11 -7.99
N ARG A 7 4.97 17.82 -7.26
CA ARG A 7 4.68 17.50 -5.86
C ARG A 7 4.04 16.12 -5.80
N VAL A 8 4.83 15.13 -5.36
CA VAL A 8 4.38 13.75 -5.19
C VAL A 8 3.48 13.69 -3.96
N LYS A 9 2.23 13.31 -4.18
CA LYS A 9 1.27 13.04 -3.11
C LYS A 9 1.51 11.63 -2.58
N VAL A 10 1.75 11.49 -1.28
CA VAL A 10 1.97 10.18 -0.65
C VAL A 10 0.66 9.66 -0.06
N VAL A 11 0.35 8.40 -0.38
CA VAL A 11 -0.83 7.69 0.15
C VAL A 11 -0.37 6.52 0.99
N LEU A 12 -0.85 6.42 2.23
CA LEU A 12 -0.68 5.24 3.07
C LEU A 12 -1.82 4.26 2.79
N ALA A 13 -1.56 3.28 1.94
CA ALA A 13 -2.46 2.17 1.60
C ALA A 13 -2.54 1.10 2.73
N SER A 14 -2.64 1.52 3.99
CA SER A 14 -2.64 0.62 5.14
C SER A 14 -3.53 1.17 6.25
N ALA A 15 -4.35 0.29 6.85
CA ALA A 15 -5.17 0.62 8.02
C ALA A 15 -4.36 0.69 9.34
N SER A 16 -3.04 0.45 9.30
CA SER A 16 -2.21 0.38 10.49
C SER A 16 -1.99 1.75 11.14
N ALA A 17 -2.51 1.93 12.36
CA ALA A 17 -2.31 3.13 13.15
C ALA A 17 -0.82 3.38 13.51
N VAL A 18 -0.02 2.31 13.64
CA VAL A 18 1.42 2.41 13.95
C VAL A 18 2.18 2.98 12.75
N ARG A 19 1.94 2.45 11.54
CA ARG A 19 2.60 2.95 10.32
C ARG A 19 2.26 4.41 10.05
N ARG A 20 1.00 4.79 10.26
CA ARG A 20 0.57 6.20 10.19
C ARG A 20 1.38 7.09 11.12
N ARG A 21 1.43 6.75 12.42
CA ARG A 21 2.15 7.55 13.43
C ARG A 21 3.64 7.70 13.11
N LEU A 22 4.28 6.63 12.64
CA LEU A 22 5.71 6.68 12.27
C LEU A 22 5.95 7.65 11.10
N LEU A 23 5.10 7.61 10.07
CA LEU A 23 5.23 8.50 8.91
C LEU A 23 4.92 9.95 9.26
N GLU A 24 3.89 10.19 10.07
CA GLU A 24 3.57 11.53 10.59
C GLU A 24 4.72 12.09 11.46
N ALA A 25 5.30 11.26 12.35
CA ALA A 25 6.42 11.64 13.19
C ALA A 25 7.71 11.94 12.39
N ALA A 26 7.88 11.33 11.22
CA ALA A 26 8.95 11.63 10.28
C ALA A 26 8.70 12.92 9.48
N GLY A 27 7.60 13.63 9.72
CA GLY A 27 7.23 14.87 9.03
C GLY A 27 6.60 14.67 7.66
N LEU A 28 6.15 13.47 7.33
CA LEU A 28 5.55 13.17 6.03
C LEU A 28 4.06 13.49 6.02
N ALA A 29 3.63 14.31 5.07
CA ALA A 29 2.21 14.52 4.78
C ALA A 29 1.67 13.32 3.99
N ILE A 30 0.75 12.56 4.59
CA ILE A 30 0.19 11.34 4.02
C ILE A 30 -1.34 11.34 4.05
N ASP A 31 -1.95 10.87 2.96
CA ASP A 31 -3.37 10.53 2.92
C ASP A 31 -3.54 9.06 3.25
N VAL A 32 -4.31 8.75 4.29
CA VAL A 32 -4.57 7.36 4.69
C VAL A 32 -5.77 6.81 3.94
N VAL A 33 -5.54 5.78 3.14
CA VAL A 33 -6.58 5.03 2.44
C VAL A 33 -6.42 3.56 2.84
N PRO A 34 -7.27 3.00 3.71
CA PRO A 34 -7.20 1.58 4.04
C PRO A 34 -7.24 0.72 2.78
N ALA A 35 -6.34 -0.26 2.69
CA ALA A 35 -6.38 -1.22 1.60
C ALA A 35 -7.66 -2.06 1.72
N ASN A 36 -8.41 -2.15 0.62
CA ASN A 36 -9.53 -3.07 0.47
C ASN A 36 -9.08 -4.22 -0.44
N VAL A 37 -8.26 -5.11 0.12
CA VAL A 37 -7.68 -6.25 -0.61
C VAL A 37 -8.22 -7.52 0.01
N ASP A 38 -8.79 -8.39 -0.84
CA ASP A 38 -9.22 -9.72 -0.43
C ASP A 38 -8.03 -10.68 -0.45
N GLU A 39 -7.25 -10.63 0.64
CA GLU A 39 -6.04 -11.44 0.79
C GLU A 39 -6.33 -12.95 0.77
N VAL A 40 -7.54 -13.36 1.16
CA VAL A 40 -7.94 -14.76 1.18
C VAL A 40 -8.08 -15.27 -0.24
N SER A 41 -8.86 -14.58 -1.06
CA SER A 41 -9.07 -14.97 -2.46
C SER A 41 -7.75 -14.97 -3.26
N ILE A 42 -6.87 -13.99 -3.02
CA ILE A 42 -5.55 -13.95 -3.66
C ILE A 42 -4.69 -15.14 -3.24
N ARG A 43 -4.64 -15.44 -1.94
CA ARG A 43 -3.88 -16.58 -1.43
C ARG A 43 -4.41 -17.91 -1.97
N GLU A 44 -5.72 -18.08 -2.02
CA GLU A 44 -6.35 -19.29 -2.56
C GLU A 44 -6.04 -19.48 -4.04
N ALA A 45 -6.11 -18.40 -4.84
CA ALA A 45 -5.73 -18.44 -6.25
C ALA A 45 -4.25 -18.82 -6.42
N LEU A 46 -3.35 -18.26 -5.61
CA LEU A 46 -1.92 -18.58 -5.66
C LEU A 46 -1.64 -20.05 -5.29
N LEU A 47 -2.32 -20.61 -4.29
CA LEU A 47 -2.16 -22.01 -3.90
C LEU A 47 -2.76 -22.98 -4.92
N ALA A 48 -3.85 -22.60 -5.60
CA ALA A 48 -4.45 -23.38 -6.66
C ALA A 48 -3.57 -23.44 -7.91
N ASP A 49 -2.89 -22.34 -8.25
CA ASP A 49 -1.93 -22.28 -9.37
C ASP A 49 -0.67 -23.12 -9.09
N ASP A 50 -0.13 -23.06 -7.86
CA ASP A 50 1.04 -23.84 -7.44
C ASP A 50 0.76 -25.36 -7.47
N ASN A 51 -0.46 -25.79 -7.12
CA ASN A 51 -0.90 -27.18 -7.20
C ASN A 51 -1.24 -27.65 -8.63
N ALA A 52 -1.21 -26.77 -9.64
CA ALA A 52 -1.50 -27.14 -11.03
C ALA A 52 -0.25 -27.58 -11.82
N ILE A 53 0.93 -27.58 -11.18
CA ILE A 53 2.18 -28.12 -11.72
C ILE A 53 2.51 -29.43 -11.01
N ASP A 54 1.86 -30.53 -11.44
CA ASP A 54 2.23 -31.91 -11.13
C ASP A 54 2.12 -32.77 -12.41
#